data_AF-A0A6P5DF10-F1
#
_entry.id   AF-A0A6P5DF10-F1
#
_cell.length_a   1.000
_cell.length_b   1.000
_cell.length_c   1.000
_cell.angle_alpha   90.00
_cell.angle_beta   90.00
_cell.angle_gamma   90.00
#
_symmetry.space_group_name_H-M   'P 1'
#
loop_
_entity.id
_entity.type
_entity.pdbx_description
1 polymer ?
#
loop_
_entity_poly.entity_id
_entity_poly.type
_entity_poly.pdbx_seq_one_letter_code
_entity_poly.pdbx_strand_id
1 'polypeptide(L)'
;MKLMGECLGPGRGELRQQRAGVPGLPERSALLLSPHLLSVLQLLLWHSALWTVHEATPLGPARSLPQSFLLKCLEQVRKIQADGAELQERLCAAHKLCHPEELMLLRHSLGIPQAPLSSCSSQSLQLTSCLNQLHGGLFLYQGLLQALAGISPELAPTLDTLQLDVTDFATNIWLQMEDLGAAPAVQPTQGAMPTFTSAFQRRAGGVLVASQLHRFLELAYRGLRYLAEP
;
A
#
# COMPACT_ATOMS: atom_id res chain seq x y z
N MET A 1 -14.98 21.29 -35.48
CA MET A 1 -13.79 20.90 -36.28
C MET A 1 -13.08 19.81 -35.48
N LYS A 2 -13.30 18.52 -35.78
CA LYS A 2 -12.42 17.61 -36.59
C LYS A 2 -10.97 17.60 -36.06
N LEU A 3 -10.29 16.51 -35.70
CA LEU A 3 -10.41 15.04 -35.84
C LEU A 3 -9.84 14.38 -34.55
N MET A 4 -10.31 13.24 -34.02
CA MET A 4 -10.29 11.85 -34.51
C MET A 4 -8.88 11.23 -34.66
N GLY A 5 -8.66 10.06 -34.02
CA GLY A 5 -7.45 9.24 -34.14
C GLY A 5 -7.48 7.98 -33.25
N GLU A 6 -8.39 7.06 -33.55
CA GLU A 6 -8.45 5.69 -33.02
C GLU A 6 -7.47 4.76 -33.79
N CYS A 7 -6.98 3.71 -33.13
CA CYS A 7 -6.34 2.56 -33.79
C CYS A 7 -6.97 1.23 -33.28
N LEU A 8 -8.02 0.77 -33.96
CA LEU A 8 -8.33 -0.66 -34.19
C LEU A 8 -7.66 -1.05 -35.53
N GLY A 9 -7.20 -2.26 -35.84
CA GLY A 9 -7.33 -3.60 -35.29
C GLY A 9 -6.57 -4.60 -36.20
N PRO A 10 -6.71 -5.93 -36.02
CA PRO A 10 -5.93 -6.96 -36.70
C PRO A 10 -6.60 -7.46 -38.00
N GLY A 11 -5.80 -7.66 -39.05
CA GLY A 11 -6.25 -8.20 -40.34
C GLY A 11 -6.18 -9.73 -40.40
N ARG A 12 -7.35 -10.36 -40.56
CA ARG A 12 -7.56 -11.77 -40.93
C ARG A 12 -8.24 -11.80 -42.31
N GLY A 13 -7.65 -12.46 -43.30
CA GLY A 13 -8.26 -12.80 -44.60
C GLY A 13 -7.77 -14.19 -45.02
N GLU A 14 -8.63 -15.20 -44.97
CA GLU A 14 -9.34 -15.83 -46.11
C GLU A 14 -8.42 -16.65 -47.06
N LEU A 15 -8.43 -17.99 -46.95
CA LEU A 15 -9.30 -18.92 -47.70
C LEU A 15 -9.10 -18.88 -49.22
N ARG A 16 -8.38 -19.88 -49.75
CA ARG A 16 -8.65 -20.39 -51.09
C ARG A 16 -8.41 -21.89 -51.15
N GLN A 17 -9.51 -22.60 -51.40
CA GLN A 17 -9.61 -24.03 -51.59
C GLN A 17 -9.60 -24.32 -53.09
N GLN A 18 -8.72 -25.20 -53.55
CA GLN A 18 -8.79 -25.82 -54.87
C GLN A 18 -8.53 -27.33 -54.73
N ARG A 19 -9.51 -28.11 -55.20
CA ARG A 19 -9.48 -29.56 -55.38
C ARG A 19 -9.04 -29.85 -56.81
N ALA A 20 -8.15 -30.83 -57.00
CA ALA A 20 -8.31 -31.99 -57.90
C ALA A 20 -6.94 -32.59 -58.27
N GLY A 21 -6.84 -33.92 -58.26
CA GLY A 21 -5.82 -34.66 -58.99
C GLY A 21 -4.92 -35.56 -58.15
N VAL A 22 -5.33 -36.82 -57.95
CA VAL A 22 -4.44 -37.99 -57.75
C VAL A 22 -4.62 -38.79 -59.04
N PRO A 23 -3.59 -39.29 -59.75
CA PRO A 23 -2.63 -40.25 -59.19
C PRO A 23 -1.18 -40.18 -59.70
N GLY A 24 -0.26 -40.74 -58.91
CA GLY A 24 1.10 -41.06 -59.37
C GLY A 24 2.12 -41.08 -58.25
N LEU A 25 2.31 -42.24 -57.61
CA LEU A 25 3.59 -42.57 -56.96
C LEU A 25 4.63 -42.76 -58.07
N PRO A 26 5.89 -42.34 -57.89
CA PRO A 26 6.80 -43.22 -57.15
C PRO A 26 7.90 -42.49 -56.35
N GLU A 27 8.72 -43.32 -55.71
CA GLU A 27 10.06 -43.06 -55.18
C GLU A 27 10.22 -42.40 -53.81
N ARG A 28 10.30 -43.32 -52.84
CA ARG A 28 11.06 -43.27 -51.60
C ARG A 28 12.39 -42.51 -51.76
N SER A 29 12.44 -41.28 -51.28
CA SER A 29 13.68 -40.64 -50.87
C SER A 29 13.82 -40.79 -49.37
N ALA A 30 14.60 -41.79 -48.95
CA ALA A 30 14.98 -41.99 -47.57
C ALA A 30 15.78 -40.77 -47.10
N LEU A 31 15.16 -39.92 -46.28
CA LEU A 31 15.91 -39.00 -45.43
C LEU A 31 16.67 -39.87 -44.43
N LEU A 32 17.96 -40.07 -44.70
CA LEU A 32 18.94 -40.62 -43.77
C LEU A 32 19.04 -39.67 -42.57
N LEU A 33 18.13 -39.82 -41.61
CA LEU A 33 18.29 -39.24 -40.28
C LEU A 33 19.44 -39.99 -39.61
N SER A 34 20.60 -39.34 -39.56
CA SER A 34 21.76 -39.84 -38.83
C SER A 34 21.38 -40.11 -37.37
N PRO A 35 21.80 -41.24 -36.77
CA PRO A 35 21.44 -41.62 -35.39
C PRO A 35 21.88 -40.58 -34.35
N HIS A 36 22.87 -39.75 -34.68
CA HIS A 36 23.34 -38.63 -33.85
C HIS A 36 22.32 -37.48 -33.76
N LEU A 37 21.53 -37.26 -34.82
CA LEU A 37 20.55 -36.17 -34.86
C LEU A 37 19.31 -36.51 -34.04
N LEU A 38 18.93 -37.79 -34.00
CA LEU A 38 17.83 -38.30 -33.18
C LEU A 38 18.15 -38.23 -31.68
N SER A 39 19.41 -38.53 -31.32
CA SER A 39 19.87 -38.50 -29.92
C SER A 39 20.06 -37.07 -29.40
N VAL A 40 20.55 -36.14 -30.24
CA VAL A 40 20.59 -34.71 -29.90
C VAL A 40 19.18 -34.13 -29.75
N LEU A 41 18.25 -34.50 -30.62
CA LEU A 41 16.85 -34.07 -30.53
C LEU A 41 16.16 -34.62 -29.27
N GLN A 42 16.44 -35.87 -28.89
CA GLN A 42 15.98 -36.42 -27.60
C GLN A 42 16.58 -35.66 -26.41
N LEU A 43 17.87 -35.34 -26.39
CA LEU A 43 18.46 -34.54 -25.30
C LEU A 43 17.84 -33.14 -25.19
N LEU A 44 17.61 -32.47 -26.31
CA LEU A 44 16.96 -31.15 -26.35
C LEU A 44 15.50 -31.20 -25.86
N LEU A 45 14.79 -32.28 -26.18
CA LEU A 45 13.42 -32.51 -25.69
C LEU A 45 13.40 -32.78 -24.17
N TRP A 46 14.38 -33.52 -23.66
CA TRP A 46 14.56 -33.76 -22.21
C TRP A 46 14.94 -32.49 -21.45
N HIS A 47 15.75 -31.60 -22.03
CA HIS A 47 16.09 -30.31 -21.42
C HIS A 47 14.94 -29.29 -21.45
N SER A 48 14.05 -29.36 -22.44
CA SER A 48 12.84 -28.51 -22.48
C SER A 48 11.72 -29.03 -21.56
N ALA A 49 11.72 -30.30 -21.20
CA ALA A 49 10.83 -30.86 -20.18
C ALA A 49 11.26 -30.56 -18.73
N LEU A 50 12.54 -30.27 -18.47
CA LEU A 50 13.01 -29.87 -17.14
C LEU A 50 12.68 -28.41 -16.78
N TRP A 51 12.33 -27.59 -17.77
CA TRP A 51 11.77 -26.25 -17.54
C TRP A 51 10.25 -26.28 -17.65
N THR A 52 9.62 -27.19 -16.91
CA THR A 52 8.26 -26.92 -16.45
C THR A 52 8.29 -25.57 -15.74
N VAL A 53 7.60 -24.62 -16.36
CA VAL A 53 7.07 -23.37 -15.81
C VAL A 53 7.16 -23.40 -14.29
N HIS A 54 7.88 -22.43 -13.73
CA HIS A 54 7.69 -22.02 -12.35
C HIS A 54 6.24 -21.52 -12.28
N GLU A 55 5.31 -22.47 -12.14
CA GLU A 55 3.95 -22.22 -11.70
C GLU A 55 4.12 -21.37 -10.46
N ALA A 56 3.68 -20.12 -10.55
CA ALA A 56 3.65 -19.23 -9.41
C ALA A 56 3.00 -20.01 -8.29
N THR A 57 3.82 -20.41 -7.31
CA THR A 57 3.37 -21.15 -6.13
C THR A 57 2.13 -20.42 -5.65
N PRO A 58 0.95 -21.07 -5.60
CA PRO A 58 -0.24 -20.40 -5.12
C PRO A 58 0.13 -19.87 -3.74
N LEU A 59 0.12 -18.55 -3.59
CA LEU A 59 0.45 -17.85 -2.35
C LEU A 59 -0.27 -18.60 -1.24
N GLY A 60 0.52 -19.26 -0.39
CA GLY A 60 -0.02 -20.05 0.72
C GLY A 60 -1.01 -19.22 1.53
N PRO A 61 -1.93 -19.88 2.27
CA PRO A 61 -2.93 -19.19 3.07
C PRO A 61 -2.24 -18.08 3.86
N ALA A 62 -2.78 -16.86 3.73
CA ALA A 62 -2.22 -15.59 4.20
C ALA A 62 -1.25 -15.80 5.36
N ARG A 63 0.04 -15.56 5.12
CA ARG A 63 1.06 -15.61 6.18
C ARG A 63 0.55 -14.76 7.34
N SER A 64 0.18 -15.41 8.43
CA SER A 64 -0.27 -14.74 9.64
C SER A 64 0.88 -13.89 10.18
N LEU A 65 0.55 -12.73 10.72
CA LEU A 65 1.57 -11.87 11.32
C LEU A 65 2.14 -12.54 12.58
N PRO A 66 3.45 -12.38 12.86
CA PRO A 66 4.02 -12.81 14.13
C PRO A 66 3.29 -12.14 15.30
N GLN A 67 2.94 -12.91 16.34
CA GLN A 67 2.23 -12.37 17.50
C GLN A 67 3.02 -11.27 18.22
N SER A 68 4.35 -11.41 18.28
CA SER A 68 5.24 -10.38 18.85
C SER A 68 5.15 -9.05 18.10
N PHE A 69 5.02 -9.09 16.77
CA PHE A 69 4.84 -7.90 15.95
C PHE A 69 3.49 -7.23 16.23
N LEU A 70 2.41 -8.01 16.29
CA LEU A 70 1.07 -7.48 16.59
C LEU A 70 1.02 -6.80 17.97
N LEU A 71 1.58 -7.44 19.00
CA LEU A 71 1.67 -6.85 20.34
C LEU A 71 2.49 -5.54 20.34
N LYS A 72 3.61 -5.51 19.60
CA LYS A 72 4.42 -4.29 19.44
C LYS A 72 3.62 -3.17 18.76
N CYS A 73 2.85 -3.51 17.72
CA CYS A 73 1.99 -2.53 17.04
C CYS A 73 0.92 -1.97 17.98
N LEU A 74 0.26 -2.81 18.76
CA LEU A 74 -0.74 -2.38 19.75
C LEU A 74 -0.14 -1.42 20.78
N GLU A 75 1.09 -1.68 21.24
CA GLU A 75 1.81 -0.80 22.16
C GLU A 75 2.19 0.54 21.50
N GLN A 76 2.74 0.52 20.28
CA GLN A 76 3.06 1.74 19.54
C GLN A 76 1.81 2.60 19.31
N VAL A 77 0.67 1.98 18.98
CA VAL A 77 -0.60 2.69 18.84
C VAL A 77 -0.99 3.39 20.14
N ARG A 78 -0.91 2.71 21.29
CA ARG A 78 -1.24 3.30 22.59
C ARG A 78 -0.31 4.46 22.94
N LYS A 79 0.99 4.32 22.65
CA LYS A 79 1.99 5.37 22.86
C LYS A 79 1.63 6.63 22.07
N ILE A 80 1.45 6.49 20.75
CA ILE A 80 1.12 7.62 19.87
C ILE A 80 -0.22 8.26 20.26
N GLN A 81 -1.21 7.48 20.71
CA GLN A 81 -2.46 8.03 21.22
C GLN A 81 -2.26 8.90 22.48
N ALA A 82 -1.36 8.49 23.38
CA ALA A 82 -1.01 9.28 24.57
C ALA A 82 -0.26 10.56 24.18
N ASP A 83 0.71 10.48 23.28
CA ASP A 83 1.45 11.65 22.79
C ASP A 83 0.53 12.65 22.06
N GLY A 84 -0.42 12.14 21.28
CA GLY A 84 -1.44 12.95 20.62
C GLY A 84 -2.44 13.59 21.58
N ALA A 85 -2.73 12.95 22.71
CA ALA A 85 -3.57 13.51 23.77
C ALA A 85 -2.82 14.62 24.53
N GLU A 86 -1.54 14.39 24.87
CA GLU A 86 -0.68 15.41 25.49
C GLU A 86 -0.58 16.66 24.60
N LEU A 87 -0.41 16.48 23.28
CA LEU A 87 -0.40 17.61 22.35
C LEU A 87 -1.70 18.41 22.37
N GLN A 88 -2.85 17.72 22.38
CA GLN A 88 -4.17 18.37 22.46
C GLN A 88 -4.37 19.09 23.79
N GLU A 89 -3.97 18.48 24.91
CA GLU A 89 -4.06 19.08 26.23
C GLU A 89 -3.25 20.39 26.29
N ARG A 90 -2.00 20.38 25.80
CA ARG A 90 -1.17 21.58 25.78
C ARG A 90 -1.72 22.67 24.86
N LEU A 91 -2.25 22.30 23.69
CA LEU A 91 -2.91 23.25 22.78
C LEU A 91 -4.15 23.89 23.43
N CYS A 92 -4.95 23.10 24.15
CA CYS A 92 -6.09 23.59 24.90
C CYS A 92 -5.65 24.51 26.06
N ALA A 93 -4.66 24.11 26.85
CA ALA A 93 -4.18 24.88 27.99
C ALA A 93 -3.62 26.25 27.55
N ALA A 94 -2.72 26.25 26.55
CA ALA A 94 -1.99 27.44 26.10
C ALA A 94 -2.80 28.34 25.16
N HIS A 95 -3.73 27.79 24.37
CA HIS A 95 -4.39 28.52 23.28
C HIS A 95 -5.91 28.42 23.27
N LYS A 96 -6.52 27.73 24.24
CA LYS A 96 -7.98 27.56 24.38
C LYS A 96 -8.63 26.91 23.16
N LEU A 97 -7.87 26.11 22.41
CA LEU A 97 -8.36 25.30 21.30
C LEU A 97 -8.63 23.88 21.81
N CYS A 98 -9.81 23.67 22.42
CA CYS A 98 -10.14 22.44 23.14
C CYS A 98 -11.17 21.55 22.41
N HIS A 99 -11.80 22.09 21.36
CA HIS A 99 -12.96 21.49 20.69
C HIS A 99 -12.67 21.30 19.19
N PRO A 100 -12.12 20.13 18.77
CA PRO A 100 -11.85 19.84 17.36
C PRO A 100 -13.08 19.99 16.45
N GLU A 101 -14.27 19.69 16.96
CA GLU A 101 -15.56 19.79 16.30
C GLU A 101 -15.89 21.23 15.83
N GLU A 102 -15.46 22.24 16.58
CA GLU A 102 -15.66 23.65 16.22
C GLU A 102 -14.75 24.08 15.05
N LEU A 103 -13.69 23.32 14.78
CA LEU A 103 -12.69 23.62 13.77
C LEU A 103 -12.95 22.87 12.44
N MET A 104 -14.06 22.17 12.30
CA MET A 104 -14.33 21.32 11.13
C MET A 104 -14.45 22.08 9.81
N LEU A 105 -15.01 23.31 9.83
CA LEU A 105 -15.04 24.17 8.65
C LEU A 105 -13.62 24.62 8.24
N LEU A 106 -12.80 24.95 9.24
CA LEU A 106 -11.40 25.31 9.01
C LEU A 106 -10.64 24.12 8.39
N ARG A 107 -10.84 22.89 8.89
CA ARG A 107 -10.26 21.66 8.31
C ARG A 107 -10.52 21.57 6.82
N HIS A 108 -11.76 21.79 6.40
CA HIS A 108 -12.16 21.73 4.99
C HIS A 108 -11.49 22.85 4.19
N SER A 109 -11.47 24.09 4.71
CA SER A 109 -10.83 25.22 4.03
C SER A 109 -9.32 25.07 3.86
N LEU A 110 -8.66 24.40 4.83
CA LEU A 110 -7.23 24.09 4.79
C LEU A 110 -6.92 22.85 3.93
N GLY A 111 -7.94 22.15 3.45
CA GLY A 111 -7.77 20.94 2.64
C GLY A 111 -7.04 19.81 3.37
N ILE A 112 -7.20 19.70 4.70
CA ILE A 112 -6.49 18.66 5.47
C ILE A 112 -7.05 17.28 5.07
N PRO A 113 -6.22 16.41 4.46
CA PRO A 113 -6.63 15.08 4.04
C PRO A 113 -6.88 14.15 5.23
N GLN A 114 -7.69 13.12 5.01
CA GLN A 114 -8.00 12.08 5.99
C GLN A 114 -7.58 10.71 5.47
N ALA A 115 -6.90 9.92 6.30
CA ALA A 115 -6.50 8.56 5.95
C ALA A 115 -7.69 7.58 6.02
N PRO A 116 -7.89 6.72 5.00
CA PRO A 116 -8.87 5.63 5.06
C PRO A 116 -8.35 4.43 5.88
N LEU A 117 -9.24 3.73 6.58
CA LEU A 117 -8.98 2.44 7.27
C LEU A 117 -10.10 1.40 7.05
N SER A 118 -10.81 1.50 5.93
CA SER A 118 -11.94 0.62 5.61
C SER A 118 -11.61 -0.88 5.61
N SER A 119 -10.38 -1.27 5.31
CA SER A 119 -9.96 -2.68 5.25
C SER A 119 -9.47 -3.26 6.59
N CYS A 120 -9.46 -2.45 7.65
CA CYS A 120 -9.12 -2.89 9.01
C CYS A 120 -10.37 -3.15 9.88
N SER A 121 -11.57 -3.07 9.32
CA SER A 121 -12.81 -3.37 10.04
C SER A 121 -13.01 -4.88 10.15
N SER A 122 -13.65 -5.35 11.22
CA SER A 122 -13.97 -6.77 11.41
C SER A 122 -14.83 -7.37 10.29
N GLN A 123 -15.62 -6.53 9.59
CA GLN A 123 -16.51 -6.97 8.51
C GLN A 123 -15.79 -7.11 7.15
N SER A 124 -14.62 -6.49 6.98
CA SER A 124 -13.93 -6.34 5.70
C SER A 124 -12.42 -6.57 5.83
N LEU A 125 -12.02 -7.32 6.85
CA LEU A 125 -10.63 -7.47 7.23
C LEU A 125 -9.85 -8.22 6.14
N GLN A 126 -8.93 -7.51 5.51
CA GLN A 126 -7.97 -8.10 4.57
C GLN A 126 -6.58 -7.67 5.01
N LEU A 127 -5.78 -8.60 5.54
CA LEU A 127 -4.50 -8.34 6.19
C LEU A 127 -3.61 -7.37 5.40
N THR A 128 -3.29 -7.70 4.15
CA THR A 128 -2.45 -6.87 3.29
C THR A 128 -3.05 -5.49 3.03
N SER A 129 -4.35 -5.40 2.78
CA SER A 129 -5.01 -4.11 2.54
C SER A 129 -5.07 -3.26 3.81
N CYS A 130 -5.29 -3.89 4.97
CA CYS A 130 -5.27 -3.23 6.27
C CYS A 130 -3.87 -2.66 6.58
N LEU A 131 -2.82 -3.46 6.41
CA LEU A 131 -1.44 -3.00 6.61
C LEU A 131 -1.07 -1.87 5.63
N ASN A 132 -1.50 -1.96 4.37
CA ASN A 132 -1.30 -0.91 3.37
C ASN A 132 -1.99 0.40 3.77
N GLN A 133 -3.24 0.34 4.22
CA GLN A 133 -3.98 1.52 4.68
C GLN A 133 -3.41 2.08 5.98
N LEU A 134 -2.95 1.22 6.90
CA LEU A 134 -2.28 1.62 8.12
C LEU A 134 -0.97 2.36 7.81
N HIS A 135 -0.10 1.76 7.00
CA HIS A 135 1.16 2.39 6.58
C HIS A 135 0.91 3.72 5.84
N GLY A 136 0.03 3.72 4.85
CA GLY A 136 -0.30 4.92 4.08
C GLY A 136 -0.90 6.04 4.95
N GLY A 137 -1.71 5.67 5.94
CA GLY A 137 -2.26 6.62 6.90
C GLY A 137 -1.21 7.19 7.85
N LEU A 138 -0.31 6.36 8.40
CA LEU A 138 0.79 6.83 9.24
C LEU A 138 1.72 7.78 8.47
N PHE A 139 2.03 7.46 7.22
CA PHE A 139 2.83 8.30 6.35
C PHE A 139 2.15 9.63 6.02
N LEU A 140 0.81 9.64 5.87
CA LEU A 140 0.05 10.88 5.76
C LEU A 140 0.17 11.73 7.02
N TYR A 141 -0.04 11.15 8.20
CA TYR A 141 0.04 11.88 9.46
C TYR A 141 1.46 12.37 9.75
N GLN A 142 2.50 11.64 9.37
CA GLN A 142 3.88 12.13 9.39
C GLN A 142 4.02 13.44 8.61
N GLY A 143 3.53 13.49 7.37
CA GLY A 143 3.57 14.71 6.54
C GLY A 143 2.75 15.86 7.13
N LEU A 144 1.57 15.57 7.70
CA LEU A 144 0.73 16.57 8.36
C LEU A 144 1.41 17.14 9.61
N LEU A 145 2.00 16.29 10.44
CA LEU A 145 2.73 16.72 11.63
C LEU A 145 3.96 17.54 11.25
N GLN A 146 4.68 17.17 10.19
CA GLN A 146 5.81 17.94 9.69
C GLN A 146 5.38 19.33 9.19
N ALA A 147 4.23 19.44 8.53
CA ALA A 147 3.67 20.73 8.09
C ALA A 147 3.31 21.65 9.27
N LEU A 148 3.13 21.11 10.48
CA LEU A 148 2.90 21.87 11.71
C LEU A 148 4.18 22.43 12.34
N ALA A 149 5.35 22.24 11.72
CA ALA A 149 6.61 22.81 12.20
C ALA A 149 6.46 24.32 12.53
N GLY A 150 6.96 24.72 13.70
CA GLY A 150 6.79 26.08 14.19
C GLY A 150 5.37 26.41 14.68
N ILE A 151 4.66 25.41 15.24
CA ILE A 151 3.35 25.60 15.90
C ILE A 151 3.46 26.58 17.09
N SER A 152 4.42 26.33 17.99
CA SER A 152 4.94 27.23 19.02
C SER A 152 6.20 26.60 19.64
N PRO A 153 7.11 27.39 20.26
CA PRO A 153 8.30 26.84 20.89
C PRO A 153 7.99 25.95 22.10
N GLU A 154 6.90 26.22 22.83
CA GLU A 154 6.48 25.44 24.00
C GLU A 154 5.93 24.06 23.64
N LEU A 155 5.39 23.92 22.42
CA LEU A 155 4.78 22.70 21.90
C LEU A 155 5.74 21.87 21.04
N ALA A 156 6.86 22.45 20.60
CA ALA A 156 7.81 21.79 19.71
C ALA A 156 8.28 20.41 20.23
N PRO A 157 8.71 20.23 21.50
CA PRO A 157 9.17 18.93 21.99
C PRO A 157 8.07 17.84 21.96
N THR A 158 6.83 18.24 22.25
CA THR A 158 5.67 17.34 22.22
C THR A 158 5.35 16.93 20.78
N LEU A 159 5.40 17.89 19.85
CA LEU A 159 5.21 17.62 18.42
C LEU A 159 6.33 16.72 17.87
N ASP A 160 7.58 16.97 18.25
CA ASP A 160 8.75 16.21 17.79
C ASP A 160 8.69 14.75 18.28
N THR A 161 8.27 14.54 19.53
CA THR A 161 8.07 13.19 20.09
C THR A 161 6.97 12.45 19.34
N LEU A 162 5.82 13.10 19.14
CA LEU A 162 4.71 12.51 18.38
C LEU A 162 5.12 12.18 16.93
N GLN A 163 5.88 13.07 16.26
CA GLN A 163 6.40 12.82 14.92
C GLN A 163 7.34 11.62 14.88
N LEU A 164 8.24 11.51 15.85
CA LEU A 164 9.17 10.40 15.95
C LEU A 164 8.43 9.09 16.12
N ASP A 165 7.48 9.02 17.05
CA ASP A 165 6.73 7.79 17.32
C ASP A 165 5.85 7.35 16.14
N VAL A 166 5.24 8.30 15.42
CA VAL A 166 4.53 8.00 14.17
C VAL A 166 5.48 7.49 13.08
N THR A 167 6.66 8.09 12.94
CA THR A 167 7.66 7.71 11.93
C THR A 167 8.23 6.32 12.21
N ASP A 168 8.56 6.04 13.47
CA ASP A 168 9.05 4.73 13.90
C ASP A 168 7.99 3.64 13.69
N PHE A 169 6.72 3.96 13.96
CA PHE A 169 5.64 3.01 13.73
C PHE A 169 5.42 2.76 12.23
N ALA A 170 5.40 3.80 11.39
CA ALA A 170 5.31 3.65 9.94
C ALA A 170 6.43 2.76 9.39
N THR A 171 7.66 3.01 9.83
CA THR A 171 8.85 2.24 9.44
C THR A 171 8.73 0.78 9.86
N ASN A 172 8.30 0.50 11.09
CA ASN A 172 8.10 -0.87 11.57
C ASN A 172 7.03 -1.62 10.76
N ILE A 173 5.91 -0.97 10.43
CA ILE A 173 4.88 -1.57 9.57
C ILE A 173 5.46 -1.89 8.20
N TRP A 174 6.17 -0.94 7.58
CA TRP A 174 6.76 -1.12 6.25
C TRP A 174 7.72 -2.32 6.21
N LEU A 175 8.66 -2.39 7.14
CA LEU A 175 9.63 -3.49 7.22
C LEU A 175 8.94 -4.85 7.35
N GLN A 176 7.89 -4.93 8.18
CA GLN A 176 7.14 -6.17 8.32
C GLN A 176 6.39 -6.55 7.04
N MET A 177 5.88 -5.58 6.30
CA MET A 177 5.23 -5.82 5.01
C MET A 177 6.23 -6.29 3.95
N GLU A 178 7.46 -5.77 3.97
CA GLU A 178 8.56 -6.21 3.10
C GLU A 178 8.92 -7.67 3.37
N ASP A 179 9.09 -8.05 4.64
CA ASP A 179 9.37 -9.43 5.06
C ASP A 179 8.28 -10.43 4.62
N LEU A 180 7.03 -9.97 4.56
CA LEU A 180 5.89 -10.77 4.13
C LEU A 180 5.73 -10.82 2.60
N GLY A 181 6.50 -10.04 1.83
CA GLY A 181 6.27 -9.85 0.39
C GLY A 181 4.95 -9.14 0.08
N ALA A 182 4.44 -8.36 1.03
CA ALA A 182 3.16 -7.65 0.99
C ALA A 182 3.32 -6.14 0.81
N ALA A 183 4.57 -5.64 0.80
CA ALA A 183 4.86 -4.24 0.57
C ALA A 183 4.46 -3.81 -0.86
N PRO A 184 3.81 -2.64 -1.03
CA PRO A 184 3.58 -2.04 -2.32
C PRO A 184 4.88 -1.85 -3.10
N ALA A 185 4.84 -2.07 -4.41
CA ALA A 185 5.98 -1.83 -5.29
C ALA A 185 6.43 -0.35 -5.31
N VAL A 186 5.55 0.57 -4.91
CA VAL A 186 5.83 2.00 -4.86
C VAL A 186 5.42 2.51 -3.47
N GLN A 187 6.35 3.17 -2.77
CA GLN A 187 6.03 3.84 -1.52
C GLN A 187 4.98 4.93 -1.74
N PRO A 188 4.08 5.18 -0.78
CA PRO A 188 3.13 6.27 -0.87
C PRO A 188 3.89 7.58 -1.12
N THR A 189 3.48 8.36 -2.11
CA THR A 189 3.98 9.71 -2.28
C THR A 189 3.19 10.62 -1.34
N GLN A 190 3.87 11.52 -0.62
CA GLN A 190 3.17 12.55 0.14
C GLN A 190 2.43 13.41 -0.89
N GLY A 191 1.09 13.38 -0.86
CA GLY A 191 0.27 14.28 -1.66
C GLY A 191 0.56 15.75 -1.30
N ALA A 192 -0.13 16.68 -1.94
CA ALA A 192 -0.01 18.09 -1.59
C ALA A 192 -0.35 18.29 -0.09
N MET A 193 0.64 18.71 0.70
CA MET A 193 0.46 18.96 2.13
C MET A 193 -0.19 20.33 2.35
N PRO A 194 -1.06 20.47 3.37
CA PRO A 194 -1.66 21.75 3.69
C PRO A 194 -0.58 22.78 4.07
N THR A 195 -0.74 24.00 3.59
CA THR A 195 0.14 25.12 3.98
C THR A 195 -0.55 25.93 5.06
N PHE A 196 0.00 25.91 6.27
CA PHE A 196 -0.49 26.73 7.39
C PHE A 196 0.17 28.10 7.35
N THR A 197 -0.57 29.11 6.88
CA THR A 197 -0.05 30.46 6.62
C THR A 197 -0.03 31.36 7.86
N SER A 198 -0.64 30.92 8.97
CA SER A 198 -0.67 31.68 10.22
C SER A 198 -0.42 30.80 11.45
N ALA A 199 -0.02 31.43 12.55
CA ALA A 199 0.15 30.75 13.83
C ALA A 199 -1.17 30.12 14.31
N PHE A 200 -2.30 30.81 14.12
CA PHE A 200 -3.61 30.25 14.41
C PHE A 200 -3.90 29.00 13.58
N GLN A 201 -3.64 29.03 12.27
CA GLN A 201 -3.83 27.87 11.40
C GLN A 201 -2.96 26.68 11.82
N ARG A 202 -1.70 26.89 12.23
CA ARG A 202 -0.87 25.81 12.76
C ARG A 202 -1.42 25.24 14.06
N ARG A 203 -1.87 26.08 15.00
CA ARG A 203 -2.42 25.62 16.28
C ARG A 203 -3.72 24.85 16.09
N ALA A 204 -4.65 25.40 15.32
CA ALA A 204 -5.91 24.74 14.99
C ALA A 204 -5.70 23.49 14.13
N GLY A 205 -4.74 23.54 13.20
CA GLY A 205 -4.25 22.39 12.45
C GLY A 205 -3.72 21.30 13.37
N GLY A 206 -2.95 21.64 14.41
CA GLY A 206 -2.46 20.71 15.42
C GLY A 206 -3.59 19.97 16.14
N VAL A 207 -4.63 20.70 16.58
CA VAL A 207 -5.82 20.09 17.19
C VAL A 207 -6.53 19.15 16.22
N LEU A 208 -6.74 19.58 14.98
CA LEU A 208 -7.41 18.79 13.95
C LEU A 208 -6.63 17.54 13.54
N VAL A 209 -5.31 17.65 13.39
CA VAL A 209 -4.43 16.54 13.00
C VAL A 209 -4.33 15.52 14.14
N ALA A 210 -4.13 15.97 15.38
CA ALA A 210 -4.08 15.09 16.55
C ALA A 210 -5.41 14.35 16.78
N SER A 211 -6.55 15.04 16.63
CA SER A 211 -7.88 14.42 16.75
C SER A 211 -8.13 13.38 15.65
N GLN A 212 -7.76 13.68 14.40
CA GLN A 212 -7.88 12.73 13.29
C GLN A 212 -6.95 11.52 13.46
N LEU A 213 -5.71 11.75 13.89
CA LEU A 213 -4.74 10.69 14.18
C LEU A 213 -5.28 9.76 15.28
N HIS A 214 -5.85 10.31 16.35
CA HIS A 214 -6.43 9.51 17.43
C HIS A 214 -7.53 8.56 16.92
N ARG A 215 -8.47 9.07 16.12
CA ARG A 215 -9.56 8.27 15.52
C ARG A 215 -9.04 7.20 14.57
N PHE A 216 -8.03 7.55 13.76
CA PHE A 216 -7.36 6.61 12.88
C PHE A 216 -6.72 5.47 13.68
N LEU A 217 -5.96 5.80 14.72
CA LEU A 217 -5.29 4.83 15.57
C LEU A 217 -6.26 3.95 16.37
N GLU A 218 -7.41 4.49 16.77
CA GLU A 218 -8.45 3.70 17.44
C GLU A 218 -8.98 2.58 16.52
N LEU A 219 -9.25 2.90 15.25
CA LEU A 219 -9.67 1.90 14.27
C LEU A 219 -8.55 0.89 13.98
N ALA A 220 -7.31 1.37 13.84
CA ALA A 220 -6.15 0.50 13.64
C ALA A 220 -5.96 -0.46 14.82
N TYR A 221 -6.08 0.03 16.06
CA TYR A 221 -5.98 -0.78 17.28
C TYR A 221 -6.99 -1.93 17.26
N ARG A 222 -8.26 -1.64 16.93
CA ARG A 222 -9.32 -2.66 16.88
C ARG A 222 -9.01 -3.72 15.82
N GLY A 223 -8.56 -3.31 14.64
CA GLY A 223 -8.17 -4.24 13.56
C GLY A 223 -6.97 -5.10 13.93
N LEU A 224 -5.91 -4.50 14.46
CA LEU A 224 -4.70 -5.19 14.92
C LEU A 224 -4.98 -6.15 16.07
N ARG A 225 -5.88 -5.79 16.99
CA ARG A 225 -6.28 -6.65 18.09
C ARG A 225 -7.01 -7.89 17.59
N TYR A 226 -7.93 -7.73 16.65
CA TYR A 226 -8.62 -8.87 16.03
C TYR A 226 -7.64 -9.81 15.33
N LEU A 227 -6.60 -9.28 14.68
CA LEU A 227 -5.53 -10.09 14.08
C LEU A 227 -4.64 -10.81 15.11
N ALA A 228 -4.63 -10.34 16.37
CA ALA A 228 -3.81 -10.87 17.46
C ALA A 228 -4.57 -11.87 18.35
N GLU A 229 -5.86 -12.07 18.11
CA GLU A 229 -6.64 -13.09 18.79
C GLU A 229 -6.23 -14.50 18.26
N PRO A 230 -6.08 -15.49 19.16
CA PRO A 230 -5.60 -16.83 18.82
C PRO A 230 -6.61 -17.69 18.05
#